data_AF-A0A2K4ZQN9-F1
#
_entry.id   AF-A0A2K4ZQN9-F1
#
_cell.length_a   1.000
_cell.length_b   1.000
_cell.length_c   1.000
_cell.angle_alpha   90.00
_cell.angle_beta   90.00
_cell.angle_gamma   90.00
#
_symmetry.space_group_name_H-M   'P 1'
#
loop_
_entity.id
_entity.type
_entity.pdbx_description
1 polymer ?
#
loop_
_entity_poly.entity_id
_entity_poly.type
_entity_poly.pdbx_seq_one_letter_code
_entity_poly.pdbx_strand_id
1 'polypeptide(L)'
;MDFQYHKSLHDNPQIAGNPLSRFMQKQQIKRQYAKSARKGGAKTAQKAAENTRKAAKKTAEETKKAIAFVGRHPAGVCIAVAALLLFIMVSAGLSSCGSMFSGLMNGILGTSYTSEDSDLVATENNYAAKENELQQQIDNIESTHPGYDEYRYDLDSIGHNPHELASYLTALLQTYTPQSAQAELNRVFAMQYTLTLTEETEIRYRTETSTDPETGETTSEEVPYEYHILNVKLTNKPISEIAEELLTPQQLEMYRVYLETSGNKPLIFGGGSPDMGASEDLSGVQLVNGTRPGNTAVVDLAKRQVGNVGGRPFWSWYGFNSRVEWCACFVSWCYNQAGKSEPRFAGCQSQGVPWFQSRGQWGARGYENIAPGDAIFFDWDGDGSADHVGLVIGTDGERVYTVEGNSGDACKIKSYPVNYSCIKGYGLMNWN
;
A
#
# COMPACT_ATOMS: atom_id res chain seq x y z
N MET A 1 -3.79 -21.14 -11.09
CA MET A 1 -3.70 -22.51 -11.66
C MET A 1 -2.30 -23.03 -11.36
N ASP A 2 -1.97 -24.22 -10.89
CA ASP A 2 -2.71 -25.35 -10.30
C ASP A 2 -1.64 -26.25 -9.61
N PHE A 3 -1.24 -25.93 -8.36
CA PHE A 3 -0.15 -26.61 -7.63
C PHE A 3 -0.37 -28.13 -7.47
N GLN A 4 -1.63 -28.56 -7.41
CA GLN A 4 -1.99 -29.97 -7.29
C GLN A 4 -1.84 -30.74 -8.61
N TYR A 5 -1.86 -30.06 -9.75
CA TYR A 5 -1.63 -30.68 -11.06
C TYR A 5 -0.17 -31.14 -11.18
N HIS A 6 0.77 -30.28 -10.77
CA HIS A 6 2.21 -30.61 -10.78
C HIS A 6 2.57 -31.71 -9.78
N LYS A 7 1.93 -31.74 -8.61
CA LYS A 7 2.11 -32.83 -7.63
C LYS A 7 1.66 -34.18 -8.17
N SER A 8 0.54 -34.23 -8.90
CA SER A 8 0.05 -35.49 -9.49
C SER A 8 0.90 -36.02 -10.66
N LEU A 9 1.61 -35.14 -11.38
CA LEU A 9 2.52 -35.49 -12.47
C LEU A 9 3.86 -36.01 -11.97
N HIS A 10 4.33 -35.51 -10.82
CA HIS A 10 5.55 -35.96 -10.18
C HIS A 10 5.43 -37.40 -9.64
N ASP A 11 4.25 -37.77 -9.15
CA ASP A 11 4.03 -39.07 -8.49
C ASP A 11 3.72 -40.23 -9.45
N ASN A 12 3.53 -39.99 -10.75
CA ASN A 12 3.24 -41.03 -11.76
C ASN A 12 3.92 -40.74 -13.12
N PRO A 13 5.22 -41.07 -13.29
CA PRO A 13 5.99 -40.72 -14.49
C PRO A 13 5.65 -41.51 -15.78
N GLN A 14 4.60 -42.33 -15.77
CA GLN A 14 4.18 -43.14 -16.93
C GLN A 14 3.09 -42.48 -17.80
N ILE A 15 2.74 -41.20 -17.56
CA ILE A 15 1.57 -40.54 -18.19
C ILE A 15 1.98 -39.37 -19.11
N ALA A 16 2.96 -39.64 -19.98
CA ALA A 16 3.24 -38.82 -21.15
C ALA A 16 2.54 -39.42 -22.37
N GLY A 17 1.25 -39.13 -22.56
CA GLY A 17 0.56 -39.54 -23.79
C GLY A 17 -0.96 -39.35 -23.81
N ASN A 18 -1.39 -38.52 -24.75
CA ASN A 18 -2.75 -38.38 -25.31
C ASN A 18 -3.75 -37.43 -24.59
N PRO A 19 -4.19 -36.31 -25.23
CA PRO A 19 -5.14 -35.33 -24.69
C PRO A 19 -6.55 -35.84 -24.37
N LEU A 20 -7.02 -36.89 -25.04
CA LEU A 20 -8.39 -37.40 -24.89
C LEU A 20 -8.63 -38.13 -23.56
N SER A 21 -7.60 -38.79 -23.02
CA SER A 21 -7.69 -39.49 -21.72
C SER A 21 -7.83 -38.51 -20.55
N ARG A 22 -7.14 -37.36 -20.64
CA ARG A 22 -7.18 -36.28 -19.64
C ARG A 22 -8.58 -35.65 -19.52
N PHE A 23 -9.33 -35.55 -20.62
CA PHE A 23 -10.68 -35.00 -20.61
C PHE A 23 -11.70 -35.94 -19.94
N MET A 24 -11.65 -37.24 -20.28
CA MET A 24 -12.55 -38.24 -19.70
C MET A 24 -12.31 -38.44 -18.19
N GLN A 25 -11.05 -38.41 -17.76
CA GLN A 25 -10.68 -38.52 -16.35
C GLN A 25 -11.19 -37.30 -15.54
N LYS A 26 -11.09 -36.08 -16.11
CA LYS A 26 -11.60 -34.85 -15.49
C LYS A 26 -13.12 -34.89 -15.28
N GLN A 27 -13.86 -35.57 -16.15
CA GLN A 27 -15.32 -35.70 -16.04
C GLN A 27 -15.74 -36.78 -15.01
N GLN A 28 -14.97 -37.87 -14.88
CA GLN A 28 -15.23 -38.92 -13.88
C GLN A 28 -14.97 -38.43 -12.45
N ILE A 29 -13.89 -37.69 -12.24
CA ILE A 29 -13.56 -37.08 -10.94
C ILE A 29 -14.69 -36.10 -10.53
N LYS A 30 -15.13 -35.21 -11.44
CA LYS A 30 -16.27 -34.30 -11.17
C LYS A 30 -17.56 -35.05 -10.78
N ARG A 31 -17.84 -36.21 -11.38
CA ARG A 31 -19.02 -37.04 -11.02
C ARG A 31 -18.87 -37.72 -9.66
N GLN A 32 -17.67 -38.12 -9.25
CA GLN A 32 -17.44 -38.70 -7.92
C GLN A 32 -17.57 -37.66 -6.81
N TYR A 33 -17.08 -36.43 -7.02
CA TYR A 33 -17.24 -35.31 -6.08
C TYR A 33 -18.71 -34.88 -5.92
N ALA A 34 -19.50 -34.89 -7.00
CA ALA A 34 -20.94 -34.62 -6.91
C ALA A 34 -21.73 -35.71 -6.14
N LYS A 35 -21.22 -36.95 -6.11
CA LYS A 35 -21.82 -38.06 -5.34
C LYS A 35 -21.40 -38.05 -3.86
N SER A 36 -20.18 -37.62 -3.53
CA SER A 36 -19.72 -37.49 -2.13
C SER A 36 -20.34 -36.28 -1.42
N ALA A 37 -20.62 -35.18 -2.14
CA ALA A 37 -21.33 -34.01 -1.60
C ALA A 37 -22.82 -34.28 -1.23
N ARG A 38 -23.45 -35.32 -1.79
CA ARG A 38 -24.85 -35.69 -1.51
C ARG A 38 -25.05 -36.68 -0.35
N LYS A 39 -23.98 -37.27 0.21
CA LYS A 39 -24.10 -38.29 1.28
C LYS A 39 -24.05 -37.74 2.72
N GLY A 40 -23.83 -36.44 2.92
CA GLY A 40 -23.78 -35.81 4.25
C GLY A 40 -25.12 -35.29 4.80
N GLY A 41 -26.17 -35.13 3.99
CA GLY A 41 -27.40 -34.41 4.39
C GLY A 41 -28.57 -35.25 4.91
N ALA A 42 -28.53 -36.57 4.80
CA ALA A 42 -29.72 -37.41 4.99
C ALA A 42 -30.08 -37.72 6.46
N LYS A 43 -29.16 -37.54 7.42
CA LYS A 43 -29.43 -37.81 8.85
C LYS A 43 -29.86 -36.57 9.66
N THR A 44 -29.69 -35.37 9.12
CA THR A 44 -30.04 -34.11 9.81
C THR A 44 -31.47 -33.66 9.50
N ALA A 45 -32.00 -33.98 8.31
CA ALA A 45 -33.36 -33.61 7.89
C ALA A 45 -34.47 -34.38 8.66
N GLN A 46 -34.19 -35.61 9.11
CA GLN A 46 -35.19 -36.44 9.80
C GLN A 46 -35.45 -35.98 11.24
N LYS A 47 -34.42 -35.45 11.93
CA LYS A 47 -34.55 -34.86 13.28
C LYS A 47 -35.18 -33.46 13.28
N ALA A 48 -34.99 -32.68 12.21
CA ALA A 48 -35.62 -31.37 12.07
C ALA A 48 -37.15 -31.48 11.86
N ALA A 49 -37.62 -32.49 11.11
CA ALA A 49 -39.04 -32.69 10.84
C ALA A 49 -39.85 -33.11 12.08
N GLU A 50 -39.24 -33.83 13.04
CA GLU A 50 -39.91 -34.31 14.25
C GLU A 50 -40.19 -33.19 15.27
N ASN A 51 -39.29 -32.20 15.34
CA ASN A 51 -39.44 -31.04 16.23
C ASN A 51 -40.44 -30.01 15.69
N THR A 52 -40.54 -29.86 14.36
CA THR A 52 -41.54 -28.99 13.71
C THR A 52 -42.98 -29.46 13.97
N ARG A 53 -43.20 -30.78 14.07
CA ARG A 53 -44.54 -31.36 14.29
C ARG A 53 -45.07 -31.17 15.71
N LYS A 54 -44.18 -31.03 16.72
CA LYS A 54 -44.55 -30.73 18.11
C LYS A 54 -44.82 -29.24 18.34
N ALA A 55 -44.14 -28.35 17.62
CA ALA A 55 -44.39 -26.91 17.68
C ALA A 55 -45.75 -26.53 17.06
N ALA A 56 -46.13 -27.16 15.94
CA ALA A 56 -47.38 -26.85 15.22
C ALA A 56 -48.67 -27.11 16.02
N LYS A 57 -48.66 -28.02 17.01
CA LYS A 57 -49.85 -28.30 17.84
C LYS A 57 -50.13 -27.24 18.90
N LYS A 58 -49.14 -26.43 19.29
CA LYS A 58 -49.31 -25.38 20.31
C LYS A 58 -49.81 -24.05 19.73
N THR A 59 -49.71 -23.88 18.41
CA THR A 59 -50.04 -22.63 17.69
C THR A 59 -51.54 -22.49 17.37
N ALA A 60 -52.30 -23.58 17.31
CA ALA A 60 -53.71 -23.54 16.88
C ALA A 60 -54.65 -22.81 17.85
N GLU A 61 -54.35 -22.82 19.16
CA GLU A 61 -55.15 -22.15 20.20
C GLU A 61 -54.86 -20.64 20.30
N GLU A 62 -53.61 -20.20 20.06
CA GLU A 62 -53.25 -18.78 20.08
C GLU A 62 -53.66 -18.02 18.80
N THR A 63 -53.81 -18.75 17.68
CA THR A 63 -54.22 -18.17 16.39
C THR A 63 -55.65 -17.58 16.43
N LYS A 64 -56.56 -18.14 17.25
CA LYS A 64 -57.94 -17.62 17.38
C LYS A 64 -58.01 -16.25 18.06
N LYS A 65 -57.10 -15.95 18.99
CA LYS A 65 -57.07 -14.65 19.70
C LYS A 65 -56.45 -13.55 18.84
N ALA A 66 -55.45 -13.88 18.01
CA ALA A 66 -54.82 -12.94 17.10
C ALA A 66 -55.76 -12.49 15.97
N ILE A 67 -56.57 -13.39 15.41
CA ILE A 67 -57.54 -13.06 14.34
C ILE A 67 -58.62 -12.06 14.83
N ALA A 68 -59.06 -12.17 16.09
CA ALA A 68 -60.05 -11.26 16.66
C ALA A 68 -59.52 -9.83 16.94
N PHE A 69 -58.21 -9.67 17.14
CA PHE A 69 -57.57 -8.37 17.36
C PHE A 69 -57.31 -7.64 16.03
N VAL A 70 -56.87 -8.36 15.00
CA VAL A 70 -56.62 -7.81 13.66
C VAL A 70 -57.89 -7.25 13.01
N GLY A 71 -59.05 -7.87 13.25
CA GLY A 71 -60.34 -7.37 12.74
C GLY A 71 -60.86 -6.09 13.41
N ARG A 72 -60.37 -5.72 14.62
CA ARG A 72 -60.88 -4.56 15.38
C ARG A 72 -60.05 -3.29 15.24
N HIS A 73 -58.79 -3.38 14.80
CA HIS A 73 -57.89 -2.22 14.68
C HIS A 73 -57.07 -2.23 13.38
N PRO A 74 -57.69 -2.14 12.19
CA PRO A 74 -56.97 -2.19 10.92
C PRO A 74 -55.91 -1.08 10.79
N ALA A 75 -56.20 0.14 11.26
CA ALA A 75 -55.23 1.24 11.26
C ALA A 75 -54.05 1.02 12.23
N GLY A 76 -54.30 0.45 13.41
CA GLY A 76 -53.26 0.16 14.41
C GLY A 76 -52.32 -0.96 13.94
N VAL A 77 -52.85 -1.95 13.22
CA VAL A 77 -52.04 -3.02 12.60
C VAL A 77 -51.16 -2.45 11.48
N CYS A 78 -51.69 -1.56 10.63
CA CYS A 78 -50.87 -0.90 9.60
C CYS A 78 -49.74 -0.06 10.20
N ILE A 79 -50.02 0.69 11.29
CA ILE A 79 -48.99 1.48 11.98
C ILE A 79 -47.94 0.57 12.62
N ALA A 80 -48.34 -0.53 13.26
CA ALA A 80 -47.40 -1.48 13.86
C ALA A 80 -46.54 -2.20 12.81
N VAL A 81 -47.12 -2.57 11.66
CA VAL A 81 -46.38 -3.16 10.54
C VAL A 81 -45.43 -2.14 9.92
N ALA A 82 -45.85 -0.89 9.74
CA ALA A 82 -44.98 0.17 9.25
C ALA A 82 -43.84 0.49 10.22
N ALA A 83 -44.10 0.53 11.53
CA ALA A 83 -43.08 0.72 12.56
C ALA A 83 -42.12 -0.48 12.63
N LEU A 84 -42.62 -1.71 12.47
CA LEU A 84 -41.79 -2.91 12.40
C LEU A 84 -40.93 -2.92 11.12
N LEU A 85 -41.49 -2.54 9.97
CA LEU A 85 -40.74 -2.43 8.72
C LEU A 85 -39.69 -1.32 8.79
N LEU A 86 -40.01 -0.18 9.41
CA LEU A 86 -39.06 0.90 9.68
C LEU A 86 -37.95 0.41 10.64
N PHE A 87 -38.32 -0.32 11.69
CA PHE A 87 -37.36 -0.91 12.63
C PHE A 87 -36.46 -1.95 11.94
N ILE A 88 -36.99 -2.79 11.06
CA ILE A 88 -36.22 -3.75 10.26
C ILE A 88 -35.30 -3.03 9.27
N MET A 89 -35.76 -1.95 8.64
CA MET A 89 -34.97 -1.14 7.70
C MET A 89 -33.82 -0.42 8.41
N VAL A 90 -34.08 0.13 9.60
CA VAL A 90 -33.06 0.75 10.46
C VAL A 90 -32.10 -0.30 11.05
N SER A 91 -32.61 -1.48 11.42
CA SER A 91 -31.77 -2.58 11.95
C SER A 91 -30.92 -3.24 10.86
N ALA A 92 -31.40 -3.34 9.62
CA ALA A 92 -30.63 -3.80 8.46
C ALA A 92 -29.52 -2.79 8.07
N GLY A 93 -29.68 -1.51 8.40
CA GLY A 93 -28.63 -0.49 8.28
C GLY A 93 -27.56 -0.55 9.37
N LEU A 94 -27.80 -1.25 10.50
CA LEU A 94 -26.91 -1.27 11.66
C LEU A 94 -26.38 -2.67 12.06
N SER A 95 -26.92 -3.77 11.52
CA SER A 95 -26.63 -5.15 12.02
C SER A 95 -25.99 -6.10 11.01
N SER A 96 -25.58 -5.65 9.83
CA SER A 96 -24.96 -6.50 8.79
C SER A 96 -23.51 -6.91 9.07
N CYS A 97 -22.82 -6.27 10.03
CA CYS A 97 -21.40 -6.54 10.29
C CYS A 97 -21.15 -7.78 11.16
N GLY A 98 -22.04 -8.11 12.10
CA GLY A 98 -21.76 -9.17 13.08
C GLY A 98 -21.91 -10.61 12.56
N SER A 99 -22.93 -10.86 11.73
CA SER A 99 -23.24 -12.22 11.25
C SER A 99 -22.52 -12.60 9.95
N MET A 100 -22.12 -11.62 9.13
CA MET A 100 -21.30 -11.86 7.95
C MET A 100 -19.83 -12.09 8.30
N PHE A 101 -19.30 -11.38 9.29
CA PHE A 101 -17.91 -11.51 9.74
C PHE A 101 -17.59 -12.91 10.31
N SER A 102 -18.52 -13.53 11.04
CA SER A 102 -18.34 -14.90 11.54
C SER A 102 -18.31 -15.95 10.43
N GLY A 103 -18.93 -15.67 9.28
CA GLY A 103 -18.88 -16.53 8.08
C GLY A 103 -17.68 -16.26 7.16
N LEU A 104 -17.16 -15.03 7.14
CA LEU A 104 -16.02 -14.61 6.31
C LEU A 104 -14.68 -15.10 6.86
N MET A 105 -14.51 -15.18 8.19
CA MET A 105 -13.24 -15.50 8.85
C MET A 105 -12.65 -16.91 8.58
N ASN A 106 -13.36 -17.78 7.86
CA ASN A 106 -12.88 -19.12 7.48
C ASN A 106 -12.60 -19.31 5.97
N GLY A 107 -12.64 -18.24 5.16
CA GLY A 107 -12.41 -18.32 3.72
C GLY A 107 -11.51 -17.20 3.17
N ILE A 108 -10.84 -17.47 2.05
CA ILE A 108 -9.95 -16.52 1.34
C ILE A 108 -10.65 -15.18 1.03
N LEU A 109 -11.97 -15.20 0.78
CA LEU A 109 -12.77 -13.99 0.54
C LEU A 109 -12.86 -13.05 1.76
N GLY A 110 -12.62 -13.56 2.98
CA GLY A 110 -12.68 -12.75 4.19
C GLY A 110 -11.45 -11.88 4.44
N THR A 111 -10.33 -12.19 3.79
CA THR A 111 -9.06 -11.48 3.93
C THR A 111 -8.61 -10.78 2.65
N SER A 112 -9.46 -10.80 1.61
CA SER A 112 -9.19 -10.13 0.33
C SER A 112 -9.87 -8.78 0.24
N TYR A 113 -9.28 -7.85 -0.52
CA TYR A 113 -10.03 -6.69 -1.00
C TYR A 113 -11.21 -7.15 -1.84
N THR A 114 -12.38 -6.55 -1.59
CA THR A 114 -13.66 -6.97 -2.19
C THR A 114 -14.07 -6.13 -3.40
N SER A 115 -13.31 -5.11 -3.76
CA SER A 115 -13.49 -4.31 -4.98
C SER A 115 -12.70 -4.88 -6.15
N GLU A 116 -13.10 -4.53 -7.37
CA GLU A 116 -12.38 -4.90 -8.59
C GLU A 116 -11.00 -4.23 -8.64
N ASP A 117 -10.03 -4.87 -9.29
CA ASP A 117 -8.63 -4.40 -9.27
C ASP A 117 -8.48 -3.01 -9.90
N SER A 118 -9.23 -2.74 -10.97
CA SER A 118 -9.25 -1.43 -11.61
C SER A 118 -9.83 -0.34 -10.70
N ASP A 119 -10.82 -0.68 -9.88
CA ASP A 119 -11.45 0.28 -8.97
C ASP A 119 -10.53 0.61 -7.80
N LEU A 120 -9.85 -0.40 -7.26
CA LEU A 120 -8.80 -0.22 -6.25
C LEU A 120 -7.73 0.75 -6.78
N VAL A 121 -7.11 0.43 -7.92
CA VAL A 121 -6.03 1.24 -8.50
C VAL A 121 -6.49 2.66 -8.86
N ALA A 122 -7.68 2.82 -9.42
CA ALA A 122 -8.20 4.15 -9.75
C ALA A 122 -8.50 4.98 -8.49
N THR A 123 -8.98 4.35 -7.41
CA THR A 123 -9.23 5.02 -6.13
C THR A 123 -7.92 5.49 -5.48
N GLU A 124 -6.90 4.63 -5.50
CA GLU A 124 -5.54 4.96 -5.06
C GLU A 124 -4.97 6.16 -5.80
N ASN A 125 -5.01 6.12 -7.14
CA ASN A 125 -4.53 7.22 -7.98
C ASN A 125 -5.24 8.56 -7.69
N ASN A 126 -6.54 8.53 -7.37
CA ASN A 126 -7.27 9.73 -6.98
C ASN A 126 -6.78 10.31 -5.66
N TYR A 127 -6.36 9.48 -4.71
CA TYR A 127 -5.81 9.94 -3.44
C TYR A 127 -4.39 10.48 -3.61
N ALA A 128 -3.53 9.75 -4.33
CA ALA A 128 -2.18 10.21 -4.69
C ALA A 128 -2.21 11.53 -5.49
N ALA A 129 -3.23 11.76 -6.33
CA ALA A 129 -3.41 13.03 -7.03
C ALA A 129 -3.61 14.21 -6.06
N LYS A 130 -4.36 14.03 -4.97
CA LYS A 130 -4.56 15.06 -3.93
C LYS A 130 -3.26 15.38 -3.19
N GLU A 131 -2.46 14.36 -2.91
CA GLU A 131 -1.13 14.52 -2.31
C GLU A 131 -0.21 15.33 -3.23
N ASN A 132 -0.27 15.07 -4.55
CA ASN A 132 0.46 15.85 -5.54
C ASN A 132 -0.03 17.31 -5.60
N GLU A 133 -1.34 17.56 -5.53
CA GLU A 133 -1.92 18.91 -5.49
C GLU A 133 -1.46 19.68 -4.23
N LEU A 134 -1.44 19.03 -3.07
CA LEU A 134 -0.93 19.63 -1.83
C LEU A 134 0.56 19.95 -1.92
N GLN A 135 1.36 19.05 -2.47
CA GLN A 135 2.79 19.32 -2.69
C GLN A 135 2.97 20.51 -3.65
N GLN A 136 2.21 20.58 -4.74
CA GLN A 136 2.23 21.71 -5.65
C GLN A 136 1.81 23.01 -4.96
N GLN A 137 0.83 22.96 -4.06
CA GLN A 137 0.44 24.13 -3.28
C GLN A 137 1.62 24.65 -2.45
N ILE A 138 2.34 23.76 -1.76
CA ILE A 138 3.52 24.09 -0.94
C ILE A 138 4.66 24.65 -1.81
N ASP A 139 4.97 23.97 -2.93
CA ASP A 139 6.02 24.36 -3.87
C ASP A 139 5.78 25.78 -4.45
N ASN A 140 4.53 26.24 -4.49
CA ASN A 140 4.14 27.54 -5.02
C ASN A 140 3.83 28.60 -3.93
N ILE A 141 4.13 28.36 -2.65
CA ILE A 141 3.78 29.31 -1.59
C ILE A 141 4.44 30.69 -1.81
N GLU A 142 5.73 30.74 -2.13
CA GLU A 142 6.43 32.03 -2.31
C GLU A 142 5.85 32.86 -3.47
N SER A 143 5.36 32.20 -4.53
CA SER A 143 4.76 32.89 -5.68
C SER A 143 3.29 33.27 -5.44
N THR A 144 2.56 32.47 -4.66
CA THR A 144 1.14 32.70 -4.35
C THR A 144 0.92 33.61 -3.15
N HIS A 145 1.91 33.72 -2.26
CA HIS A 145 1.92 34.58 -1.08
C HIS A 145 3.17 35.47 -1.09
N PRO A 146 3.31 36.38 -2.07
CA PRO A 146 4.46 37.29 -2.13
C PRO A 146 4.38 38.36 -1.05
N GLY A 147 5.50 39.01 -0.75
CA GLY A 147 5.54 40.18 0.14
C GLY A 147 6.13 39.93 1.53
N TYR A 148 6.67 38.74 1.77
CA TYR A 148 7.44 38.42 2.98
C TYR A 148 8.94 38.47 2.66
N ASP A 149 9.73 38.88 3.64
CA ASP A 149 11.20 38.92 3.56
C ASP A 149 11.81 37.52 3.73
N GLU A 150 11.11 36.61 4.42
CA GLU A 150 11.57 35.24 4.72
C GLU A 150 10.40 34.25 4.75
N TYR A 151 10.64 33.04 4.23
CA TYR A 151 9.70 31.91 4.32
C TYR A 151 10.36 30.80 5.15
N ARG A 152 9.68 30.36 6.21
CA ARG A 152 10.16 29.30 7.12
C ARG A 152 9.29 28.07 6.96
N TYR A 153 9.90 26.90 6.75
CA TYR A 153 9.19 25.65 6.46
C TYR A 153 9.40 24.61 7.56
N ASP A 154 8.29 24.12 8.12
CA ASP A 154 8.20 22.99 9.07
C ASP A 154 7.23 21.95 8.47
N LEU A 155 7.76 21.04 7.63
CA LEU A 155 6.95 20.17 6.77
C LEU A 155 7.09 18.69 7.15
N ASP A 156 5.98 18.06 7.52
CA ASP A 156 5.88 16.60 7.56
C ASP A 156 5.88 15.98 6.14
N SER A 157 6.09 14.67 6.07
CA SER A 157 6.08 13.94 4.80
C SER A 157 4.69 13.93 4.15
N ILE A 158 4.64 14.11 2.83
CA ILE A 158 3.46 13.84 2.00
C ILE A 158 3.63 12.48 1.33
N GLY A 159 2.60 11.65 1.45
CA GLY A 159 2.55 10.30 0.92
C GLY A 159 1.84 9.36 1.89
N HIS A 160 1.24 8.31 1.34
CA HIS A 160 0.55 7.29 2.12
C HIS A 160 0.85 5.90 1.58
N ASN A 161 0.60 4.86 2.37
CA ASN A 161 0.67 3.48 1.91
C ASN A 161 -0.63 3.10 1.20
N PRO A 162 -0.59 2.72 -0.10
CA PRO A 162 -1.79 2.35 -0.85
C PRO A 162 -2.60 1.21 -0.23
N HIS A 163 -1.91 0.24 0.36
CA HIS A 163 -2.55 -0.88 1.03
C HIS A 163 -3.23 -0.46 2.33
N GLU A 164 -2.78 0.60 2.98
CA GLU A 164 -3.39 1.15 4.18
C GLU A 164 -4.70 1.85 3.86
N LEU A 165 -4.70 2.69 2.82
CA LEU A 165 -5.91 3.32 2.30
C LEU A 165 -6.92 2.27 1.81
N ALA A 166 -6.46 1.30 1.01
CA ALA A 166 -7.34 0.26 0.48
C ALA A 166 -7.96 -0.60 1.58
N SER A 167 -7.18 -0.98 2.60
CA SER A 167 -7.67 -1.74 3.76
C SER A 167 -8.69 -0.95 4.56
N TYR A 168 -8.45 0.35 4.75
CA TYR A 168 -9.39 1.24 5.44
C TYR A 168 -10.71 1.34 4.68
N LEU A 169 -10.65 1.61 3.37
CA LEU A 169 -11.85 1.74 2.52
C LEU A 169 -12.60 0.41 2.39
N THR A 170 -11.90 -0.72 2.30
CA THR A 170 -12.56 -2.04 2.27
C THR A 170 -13.21 -2.36 3.61
N ALA A 171 -12.57 -2.05 4.74
CA ALA A 171 -13.19 -2.24 6.04
C ALA A 171 -14.45 -1.37 6.23
N LEU A 172 -14.41 -0.12 5.75
CA LEU A 172 -15.51 0.83 5.90
C LEU A 172 -16.66 0.57 4.91
N LEU A 173 -16.34 0.47 3.62
CA LEU A 173 -17.29 0.46 2.50
C LEU A 173 -17.56 -0.94 1.97
N GLN A 174 -16.78 -1.94 2.37
CA GLN A 174 -16.75 -3.27 1.76
C GLN A 174 -16.32 -3.17 0.30
N THR A 175 -17.26 -3.22 -0.63
CA THR A 175 -17.00 -3.04 -2.07
C THR A 175 -17.28 -1.60 -2.47
N TYR A 176 -16.34 -0.98 -3.18
CA TYR A 176 -16.41 0.41 -3.61
C TYR A 176 -15.87 0.60 -5.02
N THR A 177 -16.36 1.64 -5.69
CA THR A 177 -15.78 2.22 -6.91
C THR A 177 -15.11 3.56 -6.57
N PRO A 178 -14.29 4.14 -7.48
CA PRO A 178 -13.70 5.46 -7.25
C PRO A 178 -14.75 6.54 -6.94
N GLN A 179 -15.91 6.49 -7.60
CA GLN A 179 -16.99 7.45 -7.38
C GLN A 179 -17.64 7.29 -6.02
N SER A 180 -17.87 6.05 -5.55
CA SER A 180 -18.48 5.83 -4.24
C SER A 180 -17.53 6.17 -3.09
N ALA A 181 -16.22 6.00 -3.28
CA ALA A 181 -15.20 6.29 -2.26
C ALA A 181 -14.86 7.79 -2.14
N GLN A 182 -15.21 8.62 -3.13
CA GLN A 182 -14.74 10.00 -3.24
C GLN A 182 -14.98 10.87 -2.01
N ALA A 183 -16.17 10.75 -1.39
CA ALA A 183 -16.50 11.51 -0.19
C ALA A 183 -15.59 11.13 0.99
N GLU A 184 -15.28 9.83 1.12
CA GLU A 184 -14.39 9.34 2.17
C GLU A 184 -12.92 9.71 1.88
N LEU A 185 -12.47 9.65 0.62
CA LEU A 185 -11.12 10.13 0.26
C LEU A 185 -10.92 11.59 0.68
N ASN A 186 -11.91 12.46 0.45
CA ASN A 186 -11.85 13.85 0.86
C ASN A 186 -11.76 14.00 2.38
N ARG A 187 -12.52 13.18 3.13
CA ARG A 187 -12.52 13.19 4.59
C ARG A 187 -11.19 12.72 5.16
N VAL A 188 -10.69 11.57 4.71
CA VAL A 188 -9.40 11.02 5.14
C VAL A 188 -8.27 11.99 4.82
N PHE A 189 -8.26 12.58 3.61
CA PHE A 189 -7.24 13.56 3.23
C PHE A 189 -7.23 14.80 4.14
N ALA A 190 -8.41 15.33 4.47
CA ALA A 190 -8.52 16.48 5.38
C ALA A 190 -8.15 16.15 6.83
N MET A 191 -8.25 14.88 7.24
CA MET A 191 -7.79 14.42 8.55
C MET A 191 -6.28 14.11 8.56
N GLN A 192 -5.75 13.62 7.44
CA GLN A 192 -4.35 13.26 7.30
C GLN A 192 -3.47 14.49 7.21
N TYR A 193 -3.82 15.48 6.38
CA TYR A 193 -2.97 16.63 6.10
C TYR A 193 -3.58 17.93 6.60
N THR A 194 -2.81 18.68 7.39
CA THR A 194 -3.16 20.06 7.77
C THR A 194 -2.02 20.99 7.42
N LEU A 195 -2.24 21.85 6.42
CA LEU A 195 -1.33 22.92 6.02
C LEU A 195 -1.76 24.23 6.70
N THR A 196 -0.86 24.82 7.48
CA THR A 196 -1.07 26.07 8.22
C THR A 196 -0.05 27.11 7.79
N LEU A 197 -0.53 28.31 7.47
CA LEU A 197 0.30 29.48 7.15
C LEU A 197 0.14 30.48 8.29
N THR A 198 1.24 30.94 8.88
CA THR A 198 1.23 31.90 9.99
C THR A 198 2.17 33.06 9.70
N GLU A 199 1.63 34.27 9.70
CA GLU A 199 2.39 35.50 9.51
C GLU A 199 3.04 35.94 10.82
N GLU A 200 4.31 36.29 10.76
CA GLU A 200 5.10 36.83 11.86
C GLU A 200 5.78 38.11 11.40
N THR A 201 5.85 39.13 12.25
CA THR A 201 6.57 40.37 11.97
C THR A 201 7.56 40.62 13.09
N GLU A 202 8.85 40.68 12.73
CA GLU A 202 9.95 41.01 13.62
C GLU A 202 10.37 42.46 13.38
N ILE A 203 10.77 43.20 14.42
CA ILE A 203 11.46 44.47 14.25
C ILE A 203 12.96 44.17 14.18
N ARG A 204 13.56 44.42 13.02
CA ARG A 204 15.01 44.30 12.79
C ARG A 204 15.62 45.69 12.60
N TYR A 205 16.94 45.77 12.71
CA TYR A 205 17.68 47.03 12.59
C TYR A 205 18.61 46.97 11.39
N ARG A 206 18.68 48.07 10.63
CA ARG A 206 19.65 48.24 9.56
C ARG A 206 20.43 49.54 9.77
N THR A 207 21.70 49.54 9.40
CA THR A 207 22.50 50.76 9.40
C THR A 207 22.16 51.58 8.17
N GLU A 208 21.61 52.77 8.36
CA GLU A 208 21.46 53.78 7.31
C GLU A 208 22.59 54.80 7.42
N THR A 209 23.14 55.19 6.28
CA THR A 209 24.24 56.15 6.20
C THR A 209 23.78 57.35 5.40
N SER A 210 23.84 58.53 6.01
CA SER A 210 23.46 59.80 5.41
C SER A 210 24.70 60.68 5.24
N THR A 211 24.81 61.36 4.11
CA THR A 211 25.89 62.32 3.85
C THR A 211 25.31 63.72 3.72
N ASP A 212 25.81 64.64 4.53
CA ASP A 212 25.42 66.04 4.44
C ASP A 212 25.95 66.65 3.12
N PRO A 213 25.07 67.17 2.25
CA PRO A 213 25.47 67.71 0.96
C PRO A 213 26.25 69.04 1.03
N GLU A 214 26.20 69.77 2.15
CA GLU A 214 26.97 71.02 2.34
C GLU A 214 28.34 70.78 2.97
N THR A 215 28.45 69.86 3.93
CA THR A 215 29.69 69.63 4.69
C THR A 215 30.48 68.41 4.23
N GLY A 216 29.83 67.46 3.54
CA GLY A 216 30.42 66.18 3.14
C GLY A 216 30.61 65.18 4.28
N GLU A 217 30.17 65.52 5.50
CA GLU A 217 30.26 64.64 6.66
C GLU A 217 29.26 63.49 6.55
N THR A 218 29.69 62.28 6.92
CA THR A 218 28.88 61.07 6.84
C THR A 218 28.50 60.62 8.24
N THR A 219 27.20 60.44 8.50
CA THR A 219 26.68 59.88 9.75
C THR A 219 26.01 58.54 9.47
N SER A 220 26.13 57.61 10.42
CA SER A 220 25.47 56.31 10.36
C SER A 220 24.61 56.12 11.60
N GLU A 221 23.37 55.66 11.41
CA GLU A 221 22.43 55.36 12.49
C GLU A 221 21.73 54.02 12.25
N GLU A 222 21.33 53.34 13.33
CA GLU A 222 20.52 52.13 13.23
C GLU A 222 19.03 52.50 13.22
N VAL A 223 18.37 52.17 12.12
CA VAL A 223 16.95 52.44 11.91
C VAL A 223 16.18 51.12 12.00
N PRO A 224 15.11 51.04 12.84
CA PRO A 224 14.27 49.86 12.89
C PRO A 224 13.44 49.75 11.60
N TYR A 225 13.21 48.52 11.14
CA TYR A 225 12.30 48.22 10.05
C TYR A 225 11.53 46.93 10.36
N GLU A 226 10.31 46.83 9.81
CA GLU A 226 9.49 45.62 9.90
C GLU A 226 10.08 44.55 8.96
N TYR A 227 10.25 43.34 9.49
CA TYR A 227 10.71 42.18 8.76
C TYR A 227 9.62 41.11 8.82
N HIS A 228 8.99 40.86 7.67
CA HIS A 228 7.81 39.99 7.57
C HIS A 228 8.24 38.56 7.24
N ILE A 229 7.77 37.60 8.02
CA ILE A 229 8.07 36.17 7.87
C ILE A 229 6.76 35.42 7.66
N LEU A 230 6.74 34.51 6.68
CA LEU A 230 5.66 33.53 6.52
C LEU A 230 6.13 32.16 7.01
N ASN A 231 5.56 31.70 8.12
CA ASN A 231 5.80 30.35 8.63
C ASN A 231 4.81 29.37 7.96
N VAL A 232 5.34 28.40 7.24
CA VAL A 232 4.61 27.34 6.54
C VAL A 232 4.77 26.04 7.31
N LYS A 233 3.67 25.52 7.83
CA LYS A 233 3.66 24.27 8.59
C LYS A 233 2.74 23.24 7.97
N LEU A 234 3.24 22.03 7.74
CA LEU A 234 2.44 20.88 7.35
C LEU A 234 2.53 19.81 8.43
N THR A 235 1.39 19.32 8.90
CA THR A 235 1.32 18.14 9.77
C THR A 235 0.67 16.95 9.04
N ASN A 236 1.21 15.75 9.24
CA ASN A 236 0.68 14.49 8.70
C ASN A 236 0.22 13.56 9.83
N LYS A 237 -1.03 13.10 9.78
CA LYS A 237 -1.60 12.07 10.64
C LYS A 237 -1.74 10.75 9.87
N PRO A 238 -1.02 9.68 10.24
CA PRO A 238 -1.09 8.40 9.54
C PRO A 238 -2.50 7.83 9.42
N ILE A 239 -2.80 7.15 8.31
CA ILE A 239 -4.11 6.54 8.06
C ILE A 239 -4.47 5.52 9.15
N SER A 240 -3.50 4.84 9.76
CA SER A 240 -3.70 3.92 10.87
C SER A 240 -4.35 4.59 12.07
N GLU A 241 -3.95 5.81 12.41
CA GLU A 241 -4.56 6.58 13.49
C GLU A 241 -5.97 7.05 13.10
N ILE A 242 -6.17 7.46 11.85
CA ILE A 242 -7.49 7.82 11.31
C ILE A 242 -8.44 6.60 11.35
N ALA A 243 -7.93 5.41 11.04
CA ALA A 243 -8.68 4.17 11.09
C ALA A 243 -9.15 3.85 12.51
N GLU A 244 -8.30 4.04 13.52
CA GLU A 244 -8.68 3.87 14.94
C GLU A 244 -9.76 4.86 15.39
N GLU A 245 -9.78 6.07 14.84
CA GLU A 245 -10.79 7.09 15.16
C GLU A 245 -12.13 6.87 14.44
N LEU A 246 -12.10 6.38 13.20
CA LEU A 246 -13.28 6.34 12.33
C LEU A 246 -13.95 4.97 12.24
N LEU A 247 -13.21 3.88 12.40
CA LEU A 247 -13.75 2.53 12.23
C LEU A 247 -14.41 2.03 13.53
N THR A 248 -15.51 1.28 13.38
CA THR A 248 -16.03 0.49 14.50
C THR A 248 -15.02 -0.59 14.92
N PRO A 249 -15.08 -1.13 16.14
CA PRO A 249 -14.14 -2.18 16.58
C PRO A 249 -14.07 -3.38 15.63
N GLN A 250 -15.20 -3.77 15.04
CA GLN A 250 -15.24 -4.87 14.06
C GLN A 250 -14.56 -4.48 12.74
N GLN A 251 -14.79 -3.27 12.25
CA GLN A 251 -14.13 -2.78 11.04
C GLN A 251 -12.63 -2.57 11.25
N LEU A 252 -12.21 -2.13 12.44
CA LEU A 252 -10.80 -1.97 12.76
C LEU A 252 -10.06 -3.33 12.73
N GLU A 253 -10.71 -4.39 13.21
CA GLU A 253 -10.16 -5.75 13.10
C GLU A 253 -10.06 -6.19 11.62
N MET A 254 -11.09 -5.91 10.81
CA MET A 254 -11.04 -6.17 9.37
C MET A 254 -9.91 -5.40 8.68
N TYR A 255 -9.75 -4.11 9.00
CA TYR A 255 -8.67 -3.26 8.50
C TYR A 255 -7.30 -3.86 8.78
N ARG A 256 -7.05 -4.32 10.02
CA ARG A 256 -5.78 -4.95 10.40
C ARG A 256 -5.51 -6.22 9.60
N VAL A 257 -6.52 -7.07 9.44
CA VAL A 257 -6.41 -8.29 8.64
C VAL A 257 -6.13 -7.97 7.18
N TYR A 258 -6.86 -7.03 6.57
CA TYR A 258 -6.63 -6.63 5.19
C TYR A 258 -5.26 -6.00 4.96
N LEU A 259 -4.77 -5.23 5.93
CA LEU A 259 -3.44 -4.62 5.85
C LEU A 259 -2.35 -5.70 5.94
N GLU A 260 -2.47 -6.63 6.90
CA GLU A 260 -1.53 -7.74 7.07
C GLU A 260 -1.46 -8.64 5.82
N THR A 261 -2.61 -8.96 5.23
CA THR A 261 -2.67 -9.80 4.03
C THR A 261 -2.49 -9.02 2.72
N SER A 262 -2.37 -7.69 2.80
CA SER A 262 -2.42 -6.80 1.63
C SER A 262 -3.64 -7.10 0.74
N GLY A 263 -4.77 -7.46 1.35
CA GLY A 263 -5.99 -7.88 0.67
C GLY A 263 -5.80 -9.06 -0.29
N ASN A 264 -4.82 -9.95 -0.03
CA ASN A 264 -4.35 -11.01 -0.93
C ASN A 264 -3.96 -10.51 -2.34
N LYS A 265 -3.58 -9.23 -2.44
CA LYS A 265 -3.24 -8.54 -3.69
C LYS A 265 -1.99 -7.66 -3.50
N PRO A 266 -0.86 -8.20 -3.00
CA PRO A 266 0.30 -7.40 -2.55
C PRO A 266 0.99 -6.55 -3.64
N LEU A 267 0.67 -6.77 -4.92
CA LEU A 267 1.28 -6.06 -6.05
C LEU A 267 0.28 -5.13 -6.77
N ILE A 268 -0.95 -5.00 -6.27
CA ILE A 268 -2.03 -4.34 -7.02
C ILE A 268 -1.82 -2.84 -7.24
N PHE A 269 -1.27 -2.15 -6.24
CA PHE A 269 -1.04 -0.70 -6.30
C PHE A 269 0.33 -0.34 -6.87
N GLY A 270 1.06 -1.34 -7.36
CA GLY A 270 2.49 -1.19 -7.45
C GLY A 270 3.15 -1.30 -6.10
N GLY A 271 4.45 -1.49 -6.15
CA GLY A 271 5.18 -2.13 -5.09
C GLY A 271 6.10 -3.09 -5.80
N GLY A 272 7.27 -2.58 -6.15
CA GLY A 272 8.28 -3.38 -6.81
C GLY A 272 8.63 -4.61 -5.98
N SER A 273 8.34 -4.67 -4.67
CA SER A 273 8.52 -5.83 -3.79
C SER A 273 7.20 -6.25 -3.14
N PRO A 274 6.87 -7.56 -3.05
CA PRO A 274 5.67 -8.07 -2.36
C PRO A 274 5.79 -7.97 -0.83
N ASP A 275 6.97 -7.63 -0.31
CA ASP A 275 7.21 -7.51 1.12
C ASP A 275 6.84 -6.09 1.61
N MET A 276 5.63 -6.00 2.16
CA MET A 276 5.07 -4.79 2.76
C MET A 276 5.57 -4.52 4.19
N GLY A 277 6.37 -5.41 4.77
CA GLY A 277 6.86 -5.29 6.14
C GLY A 277 7.68 -4.02 6.37
N ALA A 278 7.93 -3.71 7.64
CA ALA A 278 8.81 -2.61 8.04
C ALA A 278 10.25 -2.81 7.52
N SER A 279 11.05 -1.75 7.60
CA SER A 279 12.49 -1.85 7.39
C SER A 279 13.11 -2.84 8.37
N GLU A 280 14.05 -3.64 7.88
CA GLU A 280 14.91 -4.48 8.70
C GLU A 280 15.73 -3.61 9.67
N ASP A 281 15.85 -4.05 10.92
CA ASP A 281 16.79 -3.45 11.85
C ASP A 281 18.21 -3.95 11.56
N LEU A 282 19.11 -3.03 11.22
CA LEU A 282 20.52 -3.35 10.98
C LEU A 282 21.35 -3.40 12.28
N SER A 283 20.74 -3.14 13.44
CA SER A 283 21.46 -3.19 14.72
C SER A 283 22.02 -4.60 14.97
N GLY A 284 23.32 -4.66 15.26
CA GLY A 284 24.02 -5.93 15.48
C GLY A 284 24.41 -6.71 14.20
N VAL A 285 23.99 -6.28 13.00
CA VAL A 285 24.40 -6.91 11.75
C VAL A 285 25.89 -6.65 11.48
N GLN A 286 26.66 -7.72 11.28
CA GLN A 286 28.08 -7.66 10.93
C GLN A 286 28.25 -8.01 9.46
N LEU A 287 28.44 -6.99 8.61
CA LEU A 287 28.64 -7.20 7.19
C LEU A 287 30.04 -7.76 6.91
N VAL A 288 30.09 -8.81 6.11
CA VAL A 288 31.31 -9.40 5.58
C VAL A 288 31.77 -8.59 4.37
N ASN A 289 33.03 -8.17 4.39
CA ASN A 289 33.62 -7.44 3.27
C ASN A 289 33.94 -8.41 2.12
N GLY A 290 33.41 -8.11 0.94
CA GLY A 290 33.77 -8.77 -0.31
C GLY A 290 35.15 -8.34 -0.83
N THR A 291 35.59 -8.92 -1.95
CA THR A 291 36.87 -8.58 -2.58
C THR A 291 36.75 -7.47 -3.63
N ARG A 292 35.54 -7.23 -4.15
CA ARG A 292 35.27 -6.12 -5.05
C ARG A 292 35.14 -4.80 -4.28
N PRO A 293 35.73 -3.69 -4.78
CA PRO A 293 35.50 -2.39 -4.19
C PRO A 293 34.01 -2.05 -4.31
N GLY A 294 33.42 -1.56 -3.21
CA GLY A 294 32.06 -1.05 -3.17
C GLY A 294 32.03 0.49 -3.15
N ASN A 295 30.83 1.05 -3.17
CA ASN A 295 30.61 2.48 -2.96
C ASN A 295 29.64 2.70 -1.80
N THR A 296 30.18 2.92 -0.61
CA THR A 296 29.41 3.18 0.60
C THR A 296 28.66 4.50 0.52
N ALA A 297 29.15 5.49 -0.22
CA ALA A 297 28.47 6.78 -0.36
C ALA A 297 27.11 6.64 -1.10
N VAL A 298 27.04 5.78 -2.11
CA VAL A 298 25.76 5.43 -2.78
C VAL A 298 24.80 4.77 -1.79
N VAL A 299 25.31 3.83 -0.99
CA VAL A 299 24.51 3.11 0.00
C VAL A 299 24.00 4.05 1.09
N ASP A 300 24.84 4.95 1.60
CA ASP A 300 24.46 5.92 2.63
C ASP A 300 23.44 6.93 2.08
N LEU A 301 23.58 7.33 0.82
CA LEU A 301 22.61 8.18 0.14
C LEU A 301 21.25 7.50 0.01
N ALA A 302 21.25 6.23 -0.38
CA ALA A 302 20.04 5.44 -0.52
C ALA A 302 19.39 5.16 0.86
N LYS A 303 20.18 4.91 1.91
CA LYS A 303 19.71 4.78 3.31
C LYS A 303 19.04 6.05 3.85
N ARG A 304 19.53 7.24 3.48
CA ARG A 304 18.87 8.51 3.86
C ARG A 304 17.47 8.67 3.28
N GLN A 305 17.12 7.91 2.25
CA GLN A 305 15.77 7.94 1.68
C GLN A 305 14.81 6.99 2.39
N VAL A 306 15.28 6.12 3.30
CA VAL A 306 14.40 5.18 4.02
C VAL A 306 13.27 5.94 4.71
N GLY A 307 12.03 5.49 4.49
CA GLY A 307 10.81 6.19 4.93
C GLY A 307 10.20 7.14 3.90
N ASN A 308 10.87 7.43 2.78
CA ASN A 308 10.25 8.17 1.67
C ASN A 308 9.16 7.32 1.01
N VAL A 309 7.91 7.80 1.05
CA VAL A 309 6.71 7.14 0.51
C VAL A 309 6.32 7.77 -0.83
N GLY A 310 5.76 6.99 -1.75
CA GLY A 310 5.25 7.45 -3.05
C GLY A 310 6.33 7.76 -4.11
N GLY A 311 7.59 7.92 -3.71
CA GLY A 311 8.75 7.94 -4.60
C GLY A 311 8.83 9.10 -5.59
N ARG A 312 8.04 10.18 -5.37
CA ARG A 312 7.98 11.36 -6.25
C ARG A 312 9.34 11.92 -6.63
N PRO A 313 10.30 12.10 -5.70
CA PRO A 313 11.63 12.61 -6.06
C PRO A 313 12.35 11.75 -7.12
N PHE A 314 12.07 10.45 -7.19
CA PHE A 314 12.78 9.52 -8.06
C PHE A 314 12.14 9.42 -9.44
N TRP A 315 10.83 9.17 -9.52
CA TRP A 315 10.16 9.04 -10.82
C TRP A 315 10.02 10.39 -11.54
N SER A 316 9.84 11.50 -10.82
CA SER A 316 9.79 12.83 -11.44
C SER A 316 11.16 13.26 -11.96
N TRP A 317 12.23 13.04 -11.20
CA TRP A 317 13.61 13.27 -11.66
C TRP A 317 13.93 12.45 -12.91
N TYR A 318 13.45 11.21 -12.98
CA TYR A 318 13.68 10.37 -14.15
C TYR A 318 13.02 10.95 -15.41
N GLY A 319 11.87 11.61 -15.25
CA GLY A 319 11.12 12.29 -16.31
C GLY A 319 9.64 11.90 -16.41
N PHE A 320 9.09 11.19 -15.42
CA PHE A 320 7.67 10.83 -15.41
C PHE A 320 6.82 11.97 -14.82
N ASN A 321 5.68 12.24 -15.46
CA ASN A 321 4.75 13.29 -15.04
C ASN A 321 3.69 12.81 -14.04
N SER A 322 3.69 11.51 -13.73
CA SER A 322 2.78 10.86 -12.78
C SER A 322 3.48 9.67 -12.13
N ARG A 323 2.93 9.18 -11.01
CA ARG A 323 3.44 8.00 -10.31
C ARG A 323 3.52 6.79 -11.25
N VAL A 324 4.65 6.10 -11.20
CA VAL A 324 4.94 4.83 -11.89
C VAL A 324 5.65 3.90 -10.91
N GLU A 325 5.82 2.61 -11.24
CA GLU A 325 6.73 1.76 -10.46
C GLU A 325 8.14 2.34 -10.48
N TRP A 326 8.65 2.67 -9.30
CA TRP A 326 9.78 3.59 -9.18
C TRP A 326 11.05 2.95 -8.58
N CYS A 327 11.08 1.62 -8.39
CA CYS A 327 12.27 0.92 -7.87
C CYS A 327 13.52 1.16 -8.72
N ALA A 328 13.41 1.02 -10.04
CA ALA A 328 14.50 1.29 -10.98
C ALA A 328 14.85 2.80 -11.06
N CYS A 329 13.84 3.67 -10.97
CA CYS A 329 14.07 5.11 -10.90
C CYS A 329 14.88 5.49 -9.66
N PHE A 330 14.58 4.89 -8.51
CA PHE A 330 15.30 5.07 -7.25
C PHE A 330 16.77 4.63 -7.36
N VAL A 331 17.03 3.44 -7.89
CA VAL A 331 18.39 2.94 -8.09
C VAL A 331 19.18 3.87 -9.03
N SER A 332 18.58 4.27 -10.15
CA SER A 332 19.20 5.22 -11.10
C SER A 332 19.45 6.60 -10.48
N TRP A 333 18.51 7.09 -9.68
CA TRP A 333 18.66 8.36 -8.97
C TRP A 333 19.83 8.27 -7.99
N CYS A 334 19.94 7.19 -7.21
CA CYS A 334 21.04 7.01 -6.25
C CYS A 334 22.40 6.99 -6.95
N TYR A 335 22.52 6.30 -8.08
CA TYR A 335 23.75 6.33 -8.88
C TYR A 335 24.07 7.73 -9.41
N ASN A 336 23.05 8.45 -9.90
CA ASN A 336 23.23 9.81 -10.40
C ASN A 336 23.69 10.79 -9.31
N GLN A 337 23.06 10.76 -8.14
CA GLN A 337 23.44 11.62 -7.02
C GLN A 337 24.86 11.32 -6.49
N ALA A 338 25.35 10.09 -6.69
CA ALA A 338 26.73 9.73 -6.39
C ALA A 338 27.72 10.06 -7.53
N GLY A 339 27.30 10.86 -8.52
CA GLY A 339 28.14 11.33 -9.62
C GLY A 339 28.32 10.32 -10.76
N LYS A 340 27.50 9.26 -10.82
CA LYS A 340 27.51 8.31 -11.94
C LYS A 340 26.31 8.58 -12.86
N SER A 341 26.57 9.03 -14.09
CA SER A 341 25.51 9.24 -15.08
C SER A 341 24.85 7.95 -15.57
N GLU A 342 25.55 6.82 -15.42
CA GLU A 342 25.09 5.48 -15.81
C GLU A 342 25.46 4.45 -14.72
N PRO A 343 24.66 3.38 -14.55
CA PRO A 343 23.47 3.03 -15.32
C PRO A 343 22.26 3.93 -15.00
N ARG A 344 21.51 4.33 -16.04
CA ARG A 344 20.23 5.04 -15.93
C ARG A 344 19.11 4.24 -16.61
N PHE A 345 18.18 3.73 -15.81
CA PHE A 345 17.08 2.88 -16.26
C PHE A 345 15.83 3.04 -15.37
N ALA A 346 14.65 2.87 -15.97
CA ALA A 346 13.36 2.87 -15.27
C ALA A 346 12.62 1.53 -15.37
N GLY A 347 13.14 0.57 -16.15
CA GLY A 347 12.60 -0.79 -16.25
C GLY A 347 13.61 -1.84 -15.77
N CYS A 348 13.21 -2.72 -14.86
CA CYS A 348 14.05 -3.80 -14.33
C CYS A 348 14.48 -4.77 -15.44
N GLN A 349 13.53 -5.50 -16.02
CA GLN A 349 13.80 -6.52 -17.05
C GLN A 349 14.16 -5.94 -18.42
N SER A 350 13.52 -4.84 -18.81
CA SER A 350 13.63 -4.31 -20.17
C SER A 350 14.83 -3.39 -20.39
N GLN A 351 15.40 -2.81 -19.33
CA GLN A 351 16.49 -1.84 -19.42
C GLN A 351 17.66 -2.19 -18.50
N GLY A 352 17.43 -2.35 -17.19
CA GLY A 352 18.48 -2.60 -16.19
C GLY A 352 19.23 -3.91 -16.44
N VAL A 353 18.52 -5.04 -16.50
CA VAL A 353 19.13 -6.35 -16.74
C VAL A 353 19.95 -6.38 -18.05
N PRO A 354 19.42 -5.98 -19.22
CA PRO A 354 20.19 -5.91 -20.46
C PRO A 354 21.40 -4.98 -20.40
N TRP A 355 21.30 -3.84 -19.71
CA TRP A 355 22.41 -2.89 -19.57
C TRP A 355 23.61 -3.57 -18.91
N PHE A 356 23.39 -4.21 -17.76
CA PHE A 356 24.45 -4.93 -17.03
C PHE A 356 24.99 -6.13 -17.83
N GLN A 357 24.11 -6.92 -18.44
CA GLN A 357 24.51 -8.07 -19.27
C GLN A 357 25.37 -7.66 -20.46
N SER A 358 24.99 -6.61 -21.18
CA SER A 358 25.73 -6.12 -22.36
C SER A 358 27.16 -5.66 -22.05
N ARG A 359 27.46 -5.40 -20.77
CA ARG A 359 28.76 -4.91 -20.28
C ARG A 359 29.56 -5.98 -19.56
N GLY A 360 29.07 -7.22 -19.53
CA GLY A 360 29.68 -8.29 -18.74
C GLY A 360 29.62 -8.03 -17.23
N GLN A 361 28.70 -7.17 -16.79
CA GLN A 361 28.52 -6.73 -15.40
C GLN A 361 27.32 -7.43 -14.75
N TRP A 362 27.06 -8.68 -15.10
CA TRP A 362 25.93 -9.44 -14.57
C TRP A 362 26.40 -10.65 -13.77
N GLY A 363 26.00 -10.70 -12.49
CA GLY A 363 26.12 -11.88 -11.64
C GLY A 363 24.79 -12.63 -11.58
N ALA A 364 24.80 -13.95 -11.74
CA ALA A 364 23.60 -14.77 -11.49
C ALA A 364 23.27 -14.85 -9.99
N ARG A 365 22.12 -15.43 -9.62
CA ARG A 365 21.67 -15.63 -8.22
C ARG A 365 22.76 -16.09 -7.24
N GLY A 366 23.63 -17.01 -7.65
CA GLY A 366 24.70 -17.54 -6.80
C GLY A 366 26.00 -16.75 -6.83
N TYR A 367 25.99 -15.50 -7.29
CA TYR A 367 27.21 -14.69 -7.35
C TYR A 367 27.61 -14.24 -5.94
N GLU A 368 28.77 -14.71 -5.46
CA GLU A 368 29.19 -14.52 -4.07
C GLU A 368 29.90 -13.16 -3.83
N ASN A 369 30.58 -12.62 -4.86
CA ASN A 369 31.44 -11.45 -4.71
C ASN A 369 30.70 -10.11 -4.92
N ILE A 370 29.55 -9.97 -4.27
CA ILE A 370 28.76 -8.74 -4.28
C ILE A 370 29.46 -7.63 -3.50
N ALA A 371 29.21 -6.38 -3.89
CA ALA A 371 29.79 -5.21 -3.25
C ALA A 371 28.70 -4.17 -2.88
N PRO A 372 28.91 -3.38 -1.82
CA PRO A 372 28.04 -2.25 -1.50
C PRO A 372 27.81 -1.36 -2.74
N GLY A 373 26.55 -1.06 -3.05
CA GLY A 373 26.14 -0.27 -4.21
C GLY A 373 25.90 -1.07 -5.49
N ASP A 374 26.17 -2.37 -5.54
CA ASP A 374 25.68 -3.22 -6.63
C ASP A 374 24.15 -3.19 -6.68
N ALA A 375 23.58 -3.35 -7.88
CA ALA A 375 22.15 -3.55 -8.03
C ALA A 375 21.82 -5.03 -7.78
N ILE A 376 20.71 -5.31 -7.11
CA ILE A 376 20.15 -6.66 -6.95
C ILE A 376 18.76 -6.69 -7.58
N PHE A 377 18.50 -7.66 -8.45
CA PHE A 377 17.23 -7.81 -9.16
C PHE A 377 16.45 -9.02 -8.66
N PHE A 378 15.13 -8.89 -8.63
CA PHE A 378 14.24 -9.96 -8.18
C PHE A 378 13.18 -10.34 -9.22
N ASP A 379 12.79 -11.60 -9.16
CA ASP A 379 11.80 -12.31 -9.97
C ASP A 379 10.86 -12.99 -8.97
N TRP A 380 9.79 -12.29 -8.58
CA TRP A 380 8.97 -12.67 -7.43
C TRP A 380 8.05 -13.83 -7.73
N ASP A 381 7.49 -13.86 -8.92
CA ASP A 381 6.57 -14.91 -9.36
C ASP A 381 7.27 -16.09 -10.05
N GLY A 382 8.58 -15.97 -10.32
CA GLY A 382 9.41 -17.01 -10.90
C GLY A 382 9.16 -17.20 -12.39
N ASP A 383 8.61 -16.19 -13.08
CA ASP A 383 8.30 -16.25 -14.51
C ASP A 383 9.54 -16.03 -15.42
N GLY A 384 10.68 -15.68 -14.83
CA GLY A 384 11.92 -15.42 -15.56
C GLY A 384 12.10 -13.96 -15.98
N SER A 385 11.22 -13.05 -15.56
CA SER A 385 11.33 -11.59 -15.69
C SER A 385 11.88 -10.97 -14.40
N ALA A 386 12.46 -9.77 -14.47
CA ALA A 386 12.82 -9.00 -13.29
C ALA A 386 11.69 -8.02 -12.97
N ASP A 387 11.11 -8.16 -11.79
CA ASP A 387 10.03 -7.31 -11.27
C ASP A 387 10.59 -6.14 -10.45
N HIS A 388 11.68 -6.40 -9.73
CA HIS A 388 12.24 -5.45 -8.78
C HIS A 388 13.73 -5.25 -8.94
N VAL A 389 14.19 -4.13 -8.39
CA VAL A 389 15.59 -3.86 -8.19
C VAL A 389 15.81 -3.07 -6.90
N GLY A 390 16.89 -3.41 -6.19
CA GLY A 390 17.38 -2.72 -5.01
C GLY A 390 18.87 -2.42 -5.10
N LEU A 391 19.41 -1.74 -4.09
CA LEU A 391 20.84 -1.56 -3.89
C LEU A 391 21.35 -2.46 -2.78
N VAL A 392 22.43 -3.19 -3.04
CA VAL A 392 23.11 -4.02 -2.04
C VAL A 392 23.79 -3.10 -1.01
N ILE A 393 23.44 -3.30 0.27
CA ILE A 393 24.19 -2.74 1.41
C ILE A 393 25.40 -3.62 1.68
N GLY A 394 25.20 -4.94 1.69
CA GLY A 394 26.24 -5.95 1.96
C GLY A 394 25.62 -7.30 2.29
N THR A 395 26.42 -8.24 2.80
CA THR A 395 25.97 -9.55 3.28
C THR A 395 26.64 -9.88 4.60
N ASP A 396 26.00 -10.65 5.47
CA ASP A 396 26.61 -11.26 6.66
C ASP A 396 27.11 -12.71 6.40
N GLY A 397 26.98 -13.20 5.16
CA GLY A 397 27.27 -14.57 4.74
C GLY A 397 26.04 -15.47 4.64
N GLU A 398 24.95 -15.16 5.35
CA GLU A 398 23.68 -15.90 5.29
C GLU A 398 22.59 -15.13 4.56
N ARG A 399 22.59 -13.81 4.73
CA ARG A 399 21.62 -12.87 4.17
C ARG A 399 22.33 -11.79 3.37
N VAL A 400 21.68 -11.33 2.31
CA VAL A 400 21.99 -10.07 1.63
C VAL A 400 21.06 -9.00 2.18
N TYR A 401 21.64 -7.85 2.53
CA TYR A 401 20.94 -6.67 2.99
C TYR A 401 20.87 -5.65 1.88
N THR A 402 19.70 -5.06 1.71
CA THR A 402 19.39 -4.16 0.60
C THR A 402 18.74 -2.89 1.11
N VAL A 403 18.87 -1.82 0.34
CA VAL A 403 17.95 -0.69 0.44
C VAL A 403 17.22 -0.55 -0.87
N GLU A 404 15.89 -0.50 -0.78
CA GLU A 404 15.00 -0.69 -1.90
C GLU A 404 13.99 0.45 -1.95
N GLY A 405 13.85 1.07 -3.11
CA GLY A 405 12.75 1.98 -3.39
C GLY A 405 11.55 1.19 -3.87
N ASN A 406 10.35 1.68 -3.58
CA ASN A 406 9.07 1.06 -3.97
C ASN A 406 8.86 -0.31 -3.33
N SER A 407 9.39 -0.54 -2.12
CA SER A 407 9.09 -1.74 -1.32
C SER A 407 7.90 -1.43 -0.41
N GLY A 408 6.72 -1.78 -0.89
CA GLY A 408 5.45 -1.31 -0.35
C GLY A 408 5.27 0.20 -0.45
N ASP A 409 5.48 0.73 -1.66
CA ASP A 409 5.45 2.15 -2.02
C ASP A 409 6.30 3.07 -1.13
N ALA A 410 7.34 2.53 -0.49
CA ALA A 410 8.29 3.30 0.30
C ALA A 410 9.73 2.83 0.07
N CYS A 411 10.68 3.68 0.46
CA CYS A 411 12.07 3.27 0.59
C CYS A 411 12.28 2.49 1.89
N LYS A 412 12.77 1.26 1.81
CA LYS A 412 12.95 0.38 2.98
C LYS A 412 14.28 -0.35 2.94
N ILE A 413 14.78 -0.71 4.12
CA ILE A 413 15.87 -1.68 4.25
C ILE A 413 15.24 -3.06 4.28
N LYS A 414 15.68 -3.96 3.41
CA LYS A 414 15.20 -5.35 3.39
C LYS A 414 16.37 -6.31 3.52
N SER A 415 16.06 -7.57 3.83
CA SER A 415 17.06 -8.62 3.89
C SER A 415 16.50 -9.92 3.32
N TYR A 416 17.35 -10.69 2.64
CA TYR A 416 16.95 -11.95 2.00
C TYR A 416 18.03 -13.00 2.22
N PRO A 417 17.69 -14.29 2.36
CA PRO A 417 18.70 -15.35 2.27
C PRO A 417 19.53 -15.20 1.00
N VAL A 418 20.85 -15.39 1.06
CA VAL A 418 21.75 -15.24 -0.10
C VAL A 418 21.38 -16.16 -1.28
N ASN A 419 20.69 -17.27 -1.00
CA ASN A 419 20.21 -18.23 -1.99
C ASN A 419 18.70 -18.10 -2.30
N TYR A 420 18.08 -16.97 -1.92
CA TYR A 420 16.64 -16.80 -2.08
C TYR A 420 16.20 -17.01 -3.53
N SER A 421 15.17 -17.84 -3.72
CA SER A 421 14.75 -18.31 -5.04
C SER A 421 14.21 -17.21 -5.94
N CYS A 422 13.82 -16.07 -5.37
CA CYS A 422 13.36 -14.92 -6.14
C CYS A 422 14.49 -13.93 -6.48
N ILE A 423 15.71 -14.12 -5.97
CA ILE A 423 16.85 -13.33 -6.46
C ILE A 423 17.12 -13.74 -7.90
N LYS A 424 16.98 -12.82 -8.85
CA LYS A 424 17.28 -13.08 -10.25
C LYS A 424 18.79 -13.03 -10.51
N GLY A 425 19.44 -12.02 -9.95
CA GLY A 425 20.86 -11.76 -10.11
C GLY A 425 21.24 -10.35 -9.70
N TYR A 426 22.46 -9.98 -10.03
CA TYR A 426 23.11 -8.77 -9.56
C TYR A 426 23.68 -7.97 -10.74
N GLY A 427 23.42 -6.67 -10.75
CA GLY A 427 24.13 -5.71 -11.58
C GLY A 427 25.41 -5.26 -10.89
N LEU A 428 26.55 -5.71 -11.40
CA LEU A 428 27.86 -5.53 -10.80
C LEU A 428 28.44 -4.16 -11.17
N MET A 429 28.42 -3.24 -10.22
CA MET A 429 29.01 -1.92 -10.41
C MET A 429 30.53 -1.98 -10.25
N ASN A 430 31.26 -1.57 -11.28
CA ASN A 430 32.71 -1.47 -11.22
C ASN A 430 33.10 -0.09 -10.67
N TRP A 431 33.13 0.01 -9.34
CA TRP A 431 33.55 1.22 -8.62
C TRP A 431 35.07 1.41 -8.76
N ASN A 432 35.47 2.01 -9.88
CA ASN A 432 36.84 2.47 -10.12
C ASN A 432 37.03 3.91 -9.65
#